data_AF-A0A380EI85-F1
#
_entry.id   AF-A0A380EI85-F1
#
_cell.length_a   1.000
_cell.length_b   1.000
_cell.length_c   1.000
_cell.angle_alpha   90.00
_cell.angle_beta   90.00
_cell.angle_gamma   90.00
#
_symmetry.space_group_name_H-M   'P 1'
#
loop_
_entity.id
_entity.type
_entity.pdbx_description
1 polymer ?
#
loop_
_entity_poly.entity_id
_entity_poly.type
_entity_poly.pdbx_seq_one_letter_code
_entity_poly.pdbx_strand_id
1 'polypeptide(L)'
;MTKTRIQNPFKVQKIIERSCKFYGNTYLGKKAETNRITGISSKPPILLTPLFPTYFFPTHSDRQNENIWLNMHYIESIKELKNRKCKVTFINNESIILHVSYHSLWHQYNNSIFYYYMVDKQSRMISKNPDQPIDYNKATLNVFEALTRYSLFEDK
;
A
#
# COMPACT_ATOMS: atom_id res chain seq x y z
N MET A 1 27.13 0.51 -4.78
CA MET A 1 26.27 -0.19 -5.78
C MET A 1 25.42 0.86 -6.48
N THR A 2 25.53 0.95 -7.80
CA THR A 2 24.87 1.96 -8.63
C THR A 2 23.36 1.71 -8.63
N LYS A 3 22.58 2.74 -8.25
CA LYS A 3 21.11 2.70 -8.20
C LYS A 3 20.54 2.49 -9.60
N THR A 4 19.91 1.36 -9.85
CA THR A 4 19.23 1.15 -11.13
C THR A 4 17.87 1.81 -11.09
N ARG A 5 17.81 3.10 -11.46
CA ARG A 5 16.54 3.72 -11.84
C ARG A 5 16.09 3.08 -13.14
N ILE A 6 15.19 2.09 -13.05
CA ILE A 6 14.65 1.42 -14.22
C ILE A 6 13.63 2.37 -14.87
N GLN A 7 13.90 2.79 -16.10
CA GLN A 7 12.90 3.47 -16.90
C GLN A 7 11.97 2.42 -17.52
N ASN A 8 10.67 2.68 -17.44
CA ASN A 8 9.65 1.81 -18.00
C ASN A 8 8.95 2.57 -19.14
N PRO A 9 8.70 1.94 -20.31
CA PRO A 9 8.04 2.59 -21.44
C PRO A 9 6.55 2.90 -21.18
N PHE A 10 5.95 2.34 -20.14
CA PHE A 10 4.55 2.56 -19.81
C PHE A 10 4.35 3.73 -18.84
N LYS A 11 3.25 4.45 -19.01
CA LYS A 11 2.79 5.46 -18.04
C LYS A 11 2.56 4.82 -16.66
N VAL A 12 2.75 5.59 -15.59
CA VAL A 12 2.60 5.16 -14.20
C VAL A 12 1.28 4.41 -13.96
N GLN A 13 0.16 4.95 -14.45
CA GLN A 13 -1.15 4.31 -14.31
C GLN A 13 -1.21 2.91 -14.92
N LYS A 14 -0.63 2.72 -16.12
CA LYS A 14 -0.59 1.42 -16.80
C LYS A 14 0.30 0.42 -16.07
N ILE A 15 1.36 0.89 -15.41
CA ILE A 15 2.20 0.05 -14.55
C ILE A 15 1.36 -0.46 -13.36
N ILE A 16 0.65 0.44 -12.66
CA ILE A 16 -0.19 0.08 -11.51
C ILE A 16 -1.32 -0.88 -11.92
N GLU A 17 -2.01 -0.63 -13.03
CA GLU A 17 -3.07 -1.51 -13.52
C GLU A 17 -2.56 -2.92 -13.84
N ARG A 18 -1.39 -3.02 -14.48
CA ARG A 18 -0.75 -4.30 -14.77
C ARG A 18 -0.31 -5.01 -13.49
N SER A 19 0.26 -4.28 -12.54
CA SER A 19 0.62 -4.83 -11.23
C SER A 19 -0.59 -5.38 -10.48
N CYS A 20 -1.70 -4.63 -10.44
CA CYS A 20 -2.95 -5.13 -9.86
C CYS A 20 -3.38 -6.43 -10.54
N LYS A 21 -3.44 -6.44 -11.89
CA LYS A 21 -3.87 -7.61 -12.66
C LYS A 21 -2.97 -8.83 -12.41
N PHE A 22 -1.65 -8.60 -12.34
CA PHE A 22 -0.67 -9.64 -12.01
C PHE A 22 -0.96 -10.28 -10.64
N TYR A 23 -1.31 -9.47 -9.64
CA TYR A 23 -1.70 -9.95 -8.30
C TYR A 23 -3.19 -10.31 -8.17
N GLY A 24 -3.84 -10.66 -9.29
CA GLY A 24 -5.15 -11.32 -9.29
C GLY A 24 -6.37 -10.39 -9.10
N ASN A 25 -6.23 -9.07 -9.22
CA ASN A 25 -7.39 -8.17 -9.16
C ASN A 25 -7.25 -6.98 -10.14
N THR A 26 -8.35 -6.33 -10.49
CA THR A 26 -8.29 -5.10 -11.30
C THR A 26 -7.92 -3.90 -10.43
N TYR A 27 -7.36 -2.85 -11.04
CA TYR A 27 -7.14 -1.57 -10.35
C TYR A 27 -8.45 -1.02 -9.75
N LEU A 28 -9.57 -1.08 -10.49
CA LEU A 28 -10.88 -0.67 -10.00
C LEU A 28 -11.35 -1.53 -8.82
N GLY A 29 -11.13 -2.85 -8.88
CA GLY A 29 -11.43 -3.76 -7.78
C GLY A 29 -10.66 -3.41 -6.50
N LYS A 30 -9.36 -3.10 -6.61
CA LYS A 30 -8.55 -2.64 -5.48
C LYS A 30 -9.04 -1.30 -4.89
N LYS A 31 -9.47 -0.35 -5.73
CA LYS A 31 -10.08 0.91 -5.25
C LYS A 31 -11.39 0.66 -4.50
N ALA A 32 -12.24 -0.21 -5.05
CA ALA A 32 -13.51 -0.58 -4.46
C ALA A 32 -13.32 -1.29 -3.12
N GLU A 33 -12.30 -2.14 -3.01
CA GLU A 33 -11.91 -2.82 -1.77
C GLU A 33 -11.52 -1.81 -0.67
N THR A 34 -10.63 -0.88 -0.98
CA THR A 34 -10.25 0.20 -0.05
C THR A 34 -11.46 0.99 0.41
N ASN A 35 -12.36 1.37 -0.52
CA ASN A 35 -13.58 2.09 -0.19
C ASN A 35 -14.51 1.28 0.73
N ARG A 36 -14.73 0.00 0.41
CA ARG A 36 -15.55 -0.89 1.23
C ARG A 36 -15.02 -1.04 2.67
N ILE A 37 -13.70 -1.07 2.84
CA ILE A 37 -13.06 -1.29 4.14
C ILE A 37 -12.95 0.00 4.97
N THR A 38 -12.72 1.15 4.32
CA THR A 38 -12.32 2.39 5.01
C THR A 38 -13.24 3.58 4.75
N GLY A 39 -14.12 3.50 3.75
CA GLY A 39 -14.88 4.64 3.23
C GLY A 39 -14.08 5.58 2.31
N ILE A 40 -12.76 5.37 2.13
CA ILE A 40 -11.92 6.25 1.31
C ILE A 40 -12.27 6.06 -0.17
N SER A 41 -12.77 7.12 -0.82
CA SER A 41 -13.16 7.12 -2.24
C SER A 41 -12.22 7.95 -3.12
N SER A 42 -11.68 9.04 -2.58
CA SER A 42 -10.79 9.94 -3.31
C SER A 42 -9.34 9.52 -3.14
N LYS A 43 -8.67 9.22 -4.27
CA LYS A 43 -7.26 8.81 -4.32
C LYS A 43 -6.96 7.64 -3.35
N PRO A 44 -7.73 6.54 -3.40
CA PRO A 44 -7.58 5.48 -2.42
C PRO A 44 -6.19 4.83 -2.50
N PRO A 45 -5.55 4.50 -1.37
CA PRO A 45 -4.42 3.57 -1.36
C PRO A 45 -4.85 2.21 -1.91
N ILE A 46 -3.89 1.40 -2.35
CA ILE A 46 -4.12 0.05 -2.84
C ILE A 46 -3.22 -0.93 -2.10
N LEU A 47 -3.78 -2.10 -1.79
CA LEU A 47 -3.04 -3.28 -1.37
C LEU A 47 -2.79 -4.12 -2.60
N LEU A 48 -1.55 -4.17 -3.12
CA LEU A 48 -1.25 -4.98 -4.29
C LEU A 48 -1.40 -6.46 -3.98
N THR A 49 -0.73 -6.94 -2.94
CA THR A 49 -0.75 -8.33 -2.50
C THR A 49 -0.71 -8.42 -0.98
N PRO A 50 -1.55 -9.28 -0.37
CA PRO A 50 -1.49 -9.57 1.07
C PRO A 50 -0.37 -10.56 1.43
N LEU A 51 0.23 -11.24 0.45
CA LEU A 51 1.24 -12.28 0.68
C LEU A 51 2.52 -11.70 1.32
N PHE A 52 2.93 -10.55 0.81
CA PHE A 52 3.97 -9.69 1.37
C PHE A 52 3.36 -8.28 1.35
N PRO A 53 2.74 -7.85 2.47
CA PRO A 53 1.87 -6.68 2.50
C PRO A 53 2.46 -5.47 1.80
N THR A 54 1.97 -5.21 0.59
CA THR A 54 2.53 -4.19 -0.31
C THR A 54 1.48 -3.13 -0.57
N TYR A 55 1.54 -2.07 0.24
CA TYR A 55 0.62 -0.95 0.17
C TYR A 55 1.24 0.22 -0.57
N PHE A 56 0.52 0.71 -1.58
CA PHE A 56 0.88 1.92 -2.29
C PHE A 56 -0.21 2.97 -2.13
N PHE A 57 0.19 4.24 -2.06
CA PHE A 57 -0.73 5.37 -2.12
C PHE A 57 -0.31 6.37 -3.20
N PRO A 58 -1.27 7.01 -3.88
CA PRO A 58 -0.97 7.97 -4.93
C PRO A 58 -0.73 9.37 -4.34
N THR A 59 0.17 10.13 -4.98
CA THR A 59 0.44 11.54 -4.63
C THR A 59 -0.60 12.48 -5.24
N HIS A 60 -1.14 12.13 -6.41
CA HIS A 60 -2.12 12.90 -7.18
C HIS A 60 -3.27 12.02 -7.66
N SER A 61 -4.19 12.58 -8.45
CA SER A 61 -5.21 11.79 -9.14
C SER A 61 -4.55 10.90 -10.20
N ASP A 62 -5.14 9.74 -10.50
CA ASP A 62 -4.68 8.80 -11.54
C ASP A 62 -4.68 9.40 -12.96
N ARG A 63 -5.39 10.51 -13.15
CA ARG A 63 -5.43 11.30 -14.39
C ARG A 63 -4.27 12.27 -14.55
N GLN A 64 -3.52 12.55 -13.49
CA GLN A 64 -2.42 13.53 -13.51
C GLN A 64 -1.10 12.85 -13.90
N ASN A 65 -0.32 13.47 -14.78
CA ASN A 65 0.96 12.91 -15.22
C ASN A 65 2.02 12.95 -14.12
N GLU A 66 1.88 13.87 -13.17
CA GLU A 66 2.70 14.04 -11.98
C GLU A 66 2.40 12.99 -10.90
N ASN A 67 1.39 12.13 -11.12
CA ASN A 67 1.05 11.11 -10.15
C ASN A 67 2.17 10.08 -10.00
N ILE A 68 2.69 10.02 -8.78
CA ILE A 68 3.64 9.03 -8.30
C ILE A 68 2.93 8.18 -7.25
N TRP A 69 3.21 6.88 -7.24
CA TRP A 69 2.78 5.96 -6.20
C TRP A 69 3.95 5.64 -5.28
N LEU A 70 3.72 5.75 -3.97
CA LEU A 70 4.74 5.51 -2.96
C LEU A 70 4.33 4.31 -2.12
N ASN A 71 5.29 3.43 -1.80
CA ASN A 71 5.06 2.37 -0.84
C ASN A 71 5.20 2.95 0.56
N MET A 72 4.13 2.88 1.37
CA MET A 72 4.13 3.49 2.69
C MET A 72 5.15 2.87 3.66
N HIS A 73 5.45 1.58 3.54
CA HIS A 73 6.35 0.89 4.47
C HIS A 73 7.81 1.33 4.34
N TYR A 74 8.18 1.89 3.19
CA TYR A 74 9.56 2.30 2.93
C TYR A 74 9.79 3.79 3.13
N ILE A 75 8.78 4.56 3.52
CA ILE A 75 8.93 5.97 3.86
C ILE A 75 9.49 6.08 5.26
N GLU A 76 10.66 6.72 5.38
CA GLU A 76 11.26 7.05 6.67
C GLU A 76 10.75 8.41 7.17
N SER A 77 10.72 9.42 6.30
CA SER A 77 10.21 10.75 6.67
C SER A 77 9.66 11.54 5.50
N ILE A 78 8.71 12.43 5.80
CA ILE A 78 8.17 13.42 4.86
C ILE A 78 8.42 14.80 5.46
N LYS A 79 9.11 15.67 4.72
CA LYS A 79 9.42 17.05 5.13
C LYS A 79 8.82 18.05 4.15
N GLU A 80 8.18 19.08 4.67
CA GLU A 80 7.71 20.21 3.86
C GLU A 80 8.89 21.03 3.34
N LEU A 81 8.77 21.49 2.09
CA LEU A 81 9.69 22.42 1.44
C LEU A 81 8.92 23.66 0.94
N LYS A 82 9.65 24.71 0.56
CA LYS A 82 9.09 25.91 -0.08
C LYS A 82 8.37 25.56 -1.40
N ASN A 83 7.45 26.43 -1.80
CA ASN A 83 6.72 26.36 -3.09
C ASN A 83 5.87 25.10 -3.26
N ARG A 84 5.16 24.68 -2.20
CA ARG A 84 4.25 23.51 -2.21
C ARG A 84 4.95 22.23 -2.67
N LYS A 85 6.14 21.99 -2.13
CA LYS A 85 6.93 20.78 -2.39
C LYS A 85 7.13 19.99 -1.11
N CYS A 86 7.37 18.70 -1.25
CA CYS A 86 7.75 17.82 -0.17
C CYS A 86 9.02 17.05 -0.52
N LYS A 87 9.88 16.83 0.47
CA LYS A 87 10.95 15.84 0.39
C LYS A 87 10.47 14.56 1.09
N VAL A 88 10.47 13.46 0.36
CA VAL A 88 10.25 12.12 0.92
C VAL A 88 11.60 11.45 1.02
N THR A 89 11.98 11.00 2.21
CA THR A 89 13.16 10.17 2.46
C THR A 89 12.70 8.74 2.74
N PHE A 90 13.36 7.78 2.11
CA PHE A 90 13.09 6.35 2.26
C PHE A 90 14.10 5.70 3.22
N ILE A 91 13.76 4.52 3.75
CA ILE A 91 14.57 3.78 4.73
C ILE A 91 16.01 3.45 4.29
N ASN A 92 16.29 3.53 2.99
CA ASN A 92 17.62 3.34 2.42
C ASN A 92 18.40 4.66 2.25
N ASN A 93 17.99 5.72 2.96
CA ASN A 93 18.53 7.09 2.88
C ASN A 93 18.38 7.77 1.51
N GLU A 94 17.66 7.16 0.57
CA GLU A 94 17.32 7.82 -0.69
C GLU A 94 16.21 8.85 -0.49
N SER A 95 16.16 9.87 -1.35
CA SER A 95 15.08 10.84 -1.29
C SER A 95 14.66 11.35 -2.65
N ILE A 96 13.39 11.77 -2.71
CA ILE A 96 12.78 12.41 -3.89
C ILE A 96 12.09 13.70 -3.47
N ILE A 97 12.02 14.65 -4.39
CA ILE A 97 11.25 15.89 -4.22
C ILE A 97 9.97 15.78 -5.06
N LEU A 98 8.83 16.00 -4.41
CA LEU A 98 7.51 15.91 -5.00
C LEU A 98 6.85 17.29 -5.06
N HIS A 99 6.19 17.59 -6.17
CA HIS A 99 5.42 18.82 -6.39
C HIS A 99 4.00 18.69 -5.82
N VAL A 100 3.90 18.50 -4.51
CA VAL A 100 2.64 18.35 -3.76
C VAL A 100 2.78 19.04 -2.41
N SER A 101 1.70 19.61 -1.89
CA SER A 101 1.72 20.21 -0.55
C SER A 101 1.87 19.14 0.52
N TYR A 102 2.51 19.51 1.64
CA TYR A 102 2.71 18.62 2.78
C TYR A 102 1.38 18.07 3.29
N HIS A 103 0.39 18.94 3.47
CA HIS A 103 -0.95 18.54 3.91
C HIS A 103 -1.58 17.46 3.00
N SER A 104 -1.52 17.64 1.67
CA SER A 104 -2.08 16.66 0.73
C SER A 104 -1.34 15.33 0.77
N LEU A 105 -0.01 15.36 0.81
CA LEU A 105 0.80 14.14 0.83
C LEU A 105 0.66 13.38 2.15
N TRP A 106 0.71 14.10 3.28
CA TRP A 106 0.51 13.54 4.61
C TRP A 106 -0.85 12.89 4.76
N HIS A 107 -1.91 13.51 4.21
CA HIS A 107 -3.23 12.90 4.17
C HIS A 107 -3.25 11.57 3.41
N GLN A 108 -2.61 11.48 2.23
CA GLN A 108 -2.56 10.23 1.47
C GLN A 108 -1.74 9.14 2.16
N TYR A 109 -0.64 9.54 2.82
CA TYR A 109 0.16 8.63 3.64
C TYR A 109 -0.65 8.05 4.81
N ASN A 110 -1.35 8.90 5.56
CA ASN A 110 -2.20 8.46 6.68
C ASN A 110 -3.38 7.61 6.22
N ASN A 111 -3.99 7.94 5.07
CA ASN A 111 -5.01 7.08 4.46
C ASN A 111 -4.49 5.66 4.20
N SER A 112 -3.25 5.52 3.73
CA SER A 112 -2.61 4.22 3.54
C SER A 112 -2.40 3.47 4.85
N ILE A 113 -1.90 4.16 5.89
CA ILE A 113 -1.71 3.58 7.23
C ILE A 113 -3.05 3.11 7.80
N PHE A 114 -4.07 3.96 7.71
CA PHE A 114 -5.42 3.62 8.17
C PHE A 114 -5.97 2.41 7.43
N TYR A 115 -5.80 2.35 6.11
CA TYR A 115 -6.22 1.18 5.32
C TYR A 115 -5.51 -0.09 5.77
N TYR A 116 -4.19 -0.05 5.95
CA TYR A 116 -3.43 -1.17 6.49
C TYR A 116 -3.95 -1.64 7.85
N TYR A 117 -4.13 -0.70 8.79
CA TYR A 117 -4.68 -1.02 10.11
C TYR A 117 -6.06 -1.68 10.02
N MET A 118 -6.94 -1.18 9.16
CA MET A 118 -8.29 -1.72 9.01
C MET A 118 -8.29 -3.13 8.41
N VAL A 119 -7.40 -3.42 7.45
CA VAL A 119 -7.21 -4.77 6.91
C VAL A 119 -6.70 -5.73 7.99
N ASP A 120 -5.65 -5.33 8.73
CA ASP A 120 -5.09 -6.13 9.82
C ASP A 120 -6.12 -6.39 10.93
N LYS A 121 -6.86 -5.36 11.33
CA LYS A 121 -7.96 -5.47 12.31
C LYS A 121 -9.02 -6.48 11.85
N GLN A 122 -9.47 -6.42 10.59
CA GLN A 122 -10.44 -7.37 10.06
C GLN A 122 -9.90 -8.81 10.06
N SER A 123 -8.63 -9.01 9.68
CA SER A 123 -8.02 -10.35 9.71
C SER A 123 -8.01 -10.94 11.12
N ARG A 124 -7.63 -10.15 12.13
CA ARG A 124 -7.64 -10.56 13.54
C ARG A 124 -9.04 -10.83 14.09
N MET A 125 -10.07 -10.15 13.59
CA MET A 125 -11.46 -10.37 14.02
C MET A 125 -12.03 -11.67 13.45
N ILE A 126 -11.68 -12.03 12.22
CA ILE A 126 -12.09 -13.31 11.62
C ILE A 126 -11.51 -14.50 12.39
N SER A 127 -10.30 -14.38 12.94
CA SER A 127 -9.60 -15.48 13.62
C SER A 127 -10.01 -15.72 15.09
N LYS A 128 -10.96 -14.97 15.65
CA LYS A 128 -11.23 -14.93 17.10
C LYS A 128 -12.56 -15.54 17.56
N ASN A 129 -13.24 -16.35 16.75
CA ASN A 129 -14.35 -17.17 17.25
C ASN A 129 -13.80 -18.54 17.70
N PRO A 130 -13.51 -18.77 19.00
CA PRO A 130 -12.90 -20.02 19.46
C PRO A 130 -13.79 -21.25 19.21
N ASP A 131 -15.09 -21.04 19.04
CA ASP A 131 -16.09 -22.10 18.82
C ASP A 131 -16.33 -22.41 17.33
N GLN A 132 -15.72 -21.64 16.42
CA GLN A 132 -15.75 -21.96 14.99
C GLN A 132 -14.42 -22.54 14.53
N PRO A 133 -14.38 -23.82 14.09
CA PRO A 133 -13.17 -24.40 13.55
C PRO A 133 -12.69 -23.60 12.33
N ILE A 134 -11.39 -23.67 12.07
CA ILE A 134 -10.77 -23.10 10.88
C ILE A 134 -11.53 -23.61 9.65
N ASP A 135 -12.19 -22.69 8.94
CA ASP A 135 -12.96 -23.01 7.75
C ASP A 135 -12.01 -23.16 6.55
N TYR A 136 -11.57 -24.39 6.30
CA TYR A 136 -10.72 -24.76 5.17
C TYR A 136 -11.39 -24.58 3.80
N ASN A 137 -12.71 -24.32 3.76
CA ASN A 137 -13.45 -24.05 2.54
C ASN A 137 -13.55 -22.55 2.23
N LYS A 138 -13.09 -21.66 3.12
CA LYS A 138 -12.91 -20.24 2.80
C LYS A 138 -11.70 -20.07 1.89
N ALA A 139 -11.88 -19.31 0.80
CA ALA A 139 -10.84 -19.01 -0.18
C ALA A 139 -9.60 -18.29 0.40
N THR A 140 -9.69 -17.76 1.63
CA THR A 140 -8.58 -17.07 2.28
C THR A 140 -8.42 -17.55 3.72
N LEU A 141 -7.84 -18.74 3.88
CA LEU A 141 -6.87 -18.93 4.96
C LEU A 141 -5.61 -18.21 4.50
N ASN A 142 -5.22 -17.10 5.12
CA ASN A 142 -3.97 -16.46 4.75
C ASN A 142 -2.83 -17.32 5.30
N VAL A 143 -2.47 -18.38 4.57
CA VAL A 143 -1.35 -19.28 4.88
C VAL A 143 -0.09 -18.46 5.12
N PHE A 144 0.05 -17.30 4.45
CA PHE A 144 1.15 -16.38 4.70
C PHE A 144 1.03 -15.63 6.02
N GLU A 145 -0.16 -15.30 6.52
CA GLU A 145 -0.32 -14.74 7.86
C GLU A 145 0.03 -15.78 8.93
N ALA A 146 -0.33 -17.05 8.71
CA ALA A 146 0.10 -18.14 9.56
C ALA A 146 1.63 -18.29 9.51
N LEU A 147 2.23 -18.39 8.33
CA LEU A 147 3.68 -18.54 8.14
C LEU A 147 4.48 -17.33 8.63
N THR A 148 3.97 -16.10 8.45
CA THR A 148 4.62 -14.87 8.94
C THR A 148 4.59 -14.81 10.47
N ARG A 149 3.50 -15.24 11.11
CA ARG A 149 3.48 -15.38 12.57
C ARG A 149 4.50 -16.42 13.02
N TYR A 150 4.60 -17.57 12.35
CA TYR A 150 5.59 -18.60 12.68
C TYR A 150 7.03 -18.12 12.46
N SER A 151 7.34 -17.42 11.37
CA SER A 151 8.69 -16.91 11.11
C SER A 151 9.14 -15.86 12.14
N LEU A 152 8.21 -15.10 12.73
CA LEU A 152 8.49 -14.19 13.84
C LEU A 152 8.82 -14.92 15.15
N PHE A 153 8.50 -16.20 15.26
CA PHE A 153 8.82 -17.05 16.41
C PHE A 153 10.02 -17.98 16.16
N GLU A 154 10.59 -18.00 14.95
CA GLU A 154 11.79 -18.78 14.62
C GLU A 154 13.11 -18.07 14.98
N ASP A 155 13.08 -16.80 15.39
CA ASP A 155 14.23 -16.11 15.97
C ASP A 155 14.27 -16.28 17.51
N LYS A 156 14.51 -17.50 17.98
CA LYS A 156 14.99 -17.81 19.34
C LYS A 156 15.95 -18.99 19.34
#